data_AF-A0A2V3U723-F1
#
_entry.id   AF-A0A2V3U723-F1
#
_cell.length_a   1.000
_cell.length_b   1.000
_cell.length_c   1.000
_cell.angle_alpha   90.00
_cell.angle_beta   90.00
_cell.angle_gamma   90.00
#
_symmetry.space_group_name_H-M   'P 1'
#
loop_
_entity.id
_entity.type
_entity.pdbx_description
1 polymer ?
#
loop_
_entity_poly.entity_id
_entity_poly.type
_entity_poly.pdbx_seq_one_letter_code
_entity_poly.pdbx_strand_id
1 'polypeptide(L)' 'MKPMPNRKNVPAFSPFLYRYRNLVERFFNKIKHFRAVATRFEKHDANYLALVKLAAARIWMRVMSR' A
#
# COMPACT_ATOMS: atom_id res chain seq x y z
N MET A 1 2.01 6.33 -18.86
CA MET A 1 1.87 4.87 -18.73
C MET A 1 1.06 4.38 -19.93
N LYS A 2 1.59 3.44 -20.72
CA LYS A 2 0.89 2.97 -21.92
C LYS A 2 -0.22 2.00 -21.51
N PRO A 3 -1.49 2.21 -21.91
CA PRO A 3 -2.54 1.23 -21.68
C PRO A 3 -2.18 -0.07 -22.42
N MET A 4 -2.58 -1.22 -21.86
CA MET A 4 -2.32 -2.52 -22.48
C MET A 4 -2.93 -2.55 -23.89
N PRO A 5 -2.18 -2.91 -24.95
CA PRO A 5 -2.60 -2.74 -26.35
C PRO A 5 -3.94 -3.40 -26.69
N ASN A 6 -4.23 -4.58 -26.13
CA ASN A 6 -5.44 -5.35 -26.42
C ASN A 6 -6.57 -5.15 -25.39
N ARG A 7 -6.50 -4.07 -24.60
CA ARG A 7 -7.51 -3.82 -23.56
C ARG A 7 -8.78 -3.22 -24.18
N LYS A 8 -9.83 -4.04 -24.32
CA LYS A 8 -11.13 -3.63 -24.90
C LYS A 8 -11.78 -2.45 -24.17
N ASN A 9 -11.71 -2.44 -22.83
CA ASN A 9 -12.23 -1.36 -22.00
C ASN A 9 -11.07 -0.56 -21.39
N VAL A 10 -10.75 0.57 -22.01
CA VAL A 10 -9.75 1.52 -21.50
C VAL A 10 -10.43 2.43 -20.49
N PRO A 11 -10.08 2.37 -19.19
CA PRO A 11 -10.62 3.29 -18.20
C PRO A 11 -10.14 4.72 -18.46
N ALA A 12 -10.97 5.71 -18.12
CA ALA A 12 -10.57 7.11 -18.15
C ALA A 12 -9.31 7.32 -17.29
N PHE A 13 -8.25 7.87 -17.88
CA PHE A 13 -6.95 8.01 -17.25
C PHE A 13 -6.55 9.49 -17.16
N SER A 14 -6.37 9.98 -15.95
CA SER A 14 -5.76 11.27 -15.69
C SER A 14 -4.31 11.08 -15.20
N PRO A 15 -3.29 11.53 -15.96
CA PRO A 15 -1.90 11.47 -15.52
C PRO A 15 -1.68 12.20 -14.19
N PHE A 16 -2.41 13.30 -13.95
CA PHE A 16 -2.32 14.07 -12.71
C PHE A 16 -2.80 13.26 -11.51
N LEU A 17 -3.99 12.64 -11.59
CA LEU A 17 -4.49 11.77 -10.53
C LEU A 17 -3.59 10.55 -10.32
N TYR A 18 -3.01 10.01 -11.39
CA TYR A 18 -2.12 8.86 -11.32
C TYR A 18 -0.83 9.13 -10.54
N ARG A 19 -0.38 10.40 -10.43
CA ARG A 19 0.81 10.76 -9.62
C ARG A 19 0.62 10.44 -8.14
N TYR A 20 -0.60 10.54 -7.61
CA TYR A 20 -0.89 10.24 -6.20
C TYR A 20 -0.68 8.76 -5.85
N ARG A 21 -0.64 7.86 -6.84
CA ARG A 21 -0.30 6.44 -6.65
C ARG A 21 1.04 6.25 -5.92
N ASN A 22 2.03 7.12 -6.18
CA ASN A 22 3.33 7.06 -5.52
C ASN A 22 3.22 7.16 -3.98
N LEU A 23 2.25 7.92 -3.46
CA LEU A 23 2.03 8.01 -2.01
C LEU A 23 1.59 6.66 -1.43
N VAL A 24 0.67 6.00 -2.12
CA VAL A 24 0.17 4.67 -1.76
C VAL A 24 1.27 3.62 -1.86
N GLU A 25 2.06 3.64 -2.93
CA GLU A 25 3.20 2.71 -3.11
C GLU A 25 4.25 2.88 -2.02
N ARG A 26 4.61 4.12 -1.68
CA ARG A 26 5.55 4.41 -0.59
C ARG A 26 5.02 3.95 0.75
N PHE A 27 3.71 4.07 0.99
CA PHE A 27 3.09 3.55 2.21
C PHE A 27 3.22 2.03 2.31
N PHE A 28 2.87 1.29 1.26
CA PHE A 28 3.02 -0.16 1.25
C PHE A 28 4.47 -0.62 1.30
N ASN A 29 5.39 0.12 0.68
CA ASN A 29 6.83 -0.16 0.82
C ASN A 29 7.27 -0.03 2.28
N LYS A 30 6.79 0.99 3.00
CA LYS A 30 7.07 1.16 4.43
C LYS A 30 6.47 0.05 5.28
N ILE A 31 5.25 -0.39 4.99
CA ILE A 31 4.61 -1.52 5.68
C ILE A 31 5.43 -2.81 5.48
N LYS A 32 5.98 -3.03 4.29
CA LYS A 32 6.79 -4.22 4.00
C LYS A 32 8.14 -4.27 4.74
N HIS A 33 8.60 -3.17 5.35
CA HIS A 33 9.76 -3.23 6.26
C HIS A 33 9.48 -4.04 7.53
N PHE A 34 8.21 -4.18 7.92
CA PHE A 34 7.83 -5.05 9.03
C PHE A 34 7.82 -6.49 8.55
N ARG A 35 8.89 -7.24 8.89
CA ARG A 35 9.08 -8.63 8.46
C ARG A 35 7.86 -9.52 8.70
N ALA A 36 7.22 -9.40 9.87
CA ALA A 36 6.01 -10.15 10.23
C ALA A 36 4.85 -9.92 9.24
N VAL A 37 4.70 -8.70 8.73
CA VAL A 37 3.67 -8.33 7.75
C VAL A 37 4.06 -8.81 6.35
N ALA A 38 5.33 -8.65 5.97
CA ALA A 38 5.85 -8.99 4.65
C ALA A 38 5.80 -10.50 4.36
N THR A 39 6.14 -11.32 5.35
CA THR A 39 6.15 -12.78 5.21
C THR A 39 4.82 -13.42 5.57
N ARG A 40 3.82 -12.65 6.04
CA ARG A 40 2.53 -13.14 6.55
C ARG A 40 2.73 -14.31 7.53
N PHE A 41 3.46 -14.06 8.61
CA PHE A 41 3.76 -15.09 9.61
C PHE A 41 2.52 -15.56 10.39
N GLU A 42 1.51 -14.70 10.52
CA GLU A 42 0.30 -15.01 11.28
C GLU A 42 -0.59 -16.03 10.57
N LYS A 43 -0.99 -17.07 11.32
CA LYS A 43 -1.90 -18.12 10.84
C LYS A 43 -3.36 -17.65 10.76
N HIS A 44 -3.76 -16.72 11.63
CA HIS A 44 -5.12 -16.22 11.70
C HIS A 44 -5.25 -14.86 11.02
N ASP A 45 -6.27 -14.72 10.17
CA ASP A 45 -6.50 -13.49 9.42
C ASP A 45 -6.78 -12.28 10.33
N ALA A 46 -7.46 -12.50 11.46
CA ALA A 46 -7.71 -11.45 12.44
C ALA A 46 -6.40 -10.89 13.04
N ASN A 47 -5.46 -11.78 13.37
CA ASN A 47 -4.15 -11.38 13.91
C ASN A 47 -3.30 -10.68 12.85
N TYR A 48 -3.31 -11.20 11.61
CA TYR A 48 -2.62 -10.55 10.49
C TYR A 48 -3.14 -9.13 10.28
N LEU A 49 -4.47 -8.94 10.28
CA LEU A 49 -5.09 -7.63 10.14
C LEU A 49 -4.73 -6.71 11.30
N ALA A 50 -4.70 -7.22 12.54
CA ALA A 50 -4.27 -6.44 13.70
C ALA A 50 -2.82 -5.95 13.56
N LEU A 51 -1.90 -6.81 13.10
CA LEU A 51 -0.51 -6.44 12.84
C LEU A 51 -0.37 -5.39 11.73
N VAL A 52 -1.14 -5.52 10.64
CA VAL A 52 -1.17 -4.51 9.57
C VAL A 52 -1.67 -3.17 10.12
N LYS A 53 -2.72 -3.17 10.94
CA LYS A 53 -3.25 -1.95 11.59
C LYS A 53 -2.23 -1.31 12.52
N LEU A 54 -1.52 -2.11 13.33
CA LEU A 54 -0.46 -1.61 14.21
C LEU A 54 0.71 -1.01 13.42
N ALA A 55 1.15 -1.66 12.35
CA ALA A 55 2.20 -1.14 11.46
C ALA A 55 1.78 0.18 10.82
N ALA A 56 0.54 0.27 10.33
CA ALA A 56 -0.02 1.49 9.76
C ALA A 56 -0.09 2.63 10.80
N ALA A 57 -0.58 2.36 12.01
CA ALA A 57 -0.63 3.34 13.10
C ALA A 57 0.78 3.86 13.47
N ARG A 58 1.79 2.97 13.51
CA ARG A 58 3.18 3.37 13.78
C ARG A 58 3.76 4.27 12.68
N ILE A 59 3.45 3.98 11.41
CA ILE A 59 3.83 4.86 10.29
C ILE A 59 3.14 6.21 10.40
N TRP A 60 1.85 6.22 10.75
CA TRP A 60 1.06 7.43 10.94
C TRP A 60 1.63 8.33 12.05
N MET A 61 1.89 7.77 13.24
CA MET A 61 2.49 8.51 14.35
C MET A 61 3.84 9.12 13.97
N ARG A 62 4.67 8.41 13.21
CA ARG A 62 5.96 8.93 12.73
C ARG A 62 5.81 10.07 11.73
N VAL A 63 4.72 10.11 10.95
CA VAL A 63 4.44 11.22 10.03
C VAL A 63 3.92 12.44 10.80
N MET A 64 3.05 12.23 11.79
CA MET A 64 2.49 13.31 12.61
C MET A 64 3.51 13.96 13.56
N SER A 65 4.46 13.16 14.06
CA SER A 65 5.52 13.65 14.96
C SER A 65 6.65 14.41 14.23
N ARG A 66 6.50 14.68 12.93
CA ARG A 66 7.50 15.30 12.07
C ARG A 66 7.01 16.65 11.58
#